data_AF-A0A6M7V5E1-F1
#
_entry.id   AF-A0A6M7V5E1-F1
#
_cell.length_a   1.000
_cell.length_b   1.000
_cell.length_c   1.000
_cell.angle_alpha   90.00
_cell.angle_beta   90.00
_cell.angle_gamma   90.00
#
_symmetry.space_group_name_H-M   'P 1'
#
loop_
_entity.id
_entity.type
_entity.pdbx_description
1 polymer ?
#
loop_
_entity_poly.entity_id
_entity_poly.type
_entity_poly.pdbx_seq_one_letter_code
_entity_poly.pdbx_strand_id
1 'polypeptide(L)'
;MKLWEILSGVGYCFAFLFSAVLSVFGTGLLAAMIRDASSSQPLLVLSREGLQDRRQLPSIVPWNNVESIRVSSDSNATLAYLTFRQPVYVSRNRFRFGGSFKEGFKSNIRVLLSTLDQDELKIGKVMVALVTENGGKLRGSALPYSP
;
A
#
# COMPACT_ATOMS: atom_id res chain seq x y z
N MET A 1 -10.58 -13.38 48.76
CA MET A 1 -9.44 -12.47 48.53
C MET A 1 -8.52 -12.91 47.39
N LYS A 2 -7.99 -14.15 47.38
CA LYS A 2 -6.98 -14.58 46.38
C LYS A 2 -7.41 -14.52 44.90
N LEU A 3 -8.68 -14.75 44.57
CA LEU A 3 -9.14 -14.77 43.16
C LEU A 3 -9.15 -13.37 42.50
N TRP A 4 -9.48 -12.33 43.26
CA TRP A 4 -9.55 -10.95 42.76
C TRP A 4 -8.15 -10.37 42.47
N GLU A 5 -7.16 -10.71 43.29
CA GLU A 5 -5.75 -10.32 43.07
C GLU A 5 -5.16 -10.99 41.83
N ILE A 6 -5.49 -12.26 41.58
CA ILE A 6 -5.07 -12.99 40.36
C ILE A 6 -5.69 -12.35 39.12
N LEU A 7 -7.00 -12.08 39.14
CA LEU A 7 -7.70 -11.44 38.01
C LEU A 7 -7.17 -10.02 37.75
N SER A 8 -6.87 -9.25 38.80
CA SER A 8 -6.28 -7.92 38.69
C SER A 8 -4.88 -7.98 38.10
N GLY A 9 -4.03 -8.89 38.59
CA GLY A 9 -2.66 -9.09 38.07
C GLY A 9 -2.64 -9.51 36.61
N VAL A 10 -3.53 -10.41 36.20
CA VAL A 10 -3.72 -10.80 34.79
C VAL A 10 -4.15 -9.59 33.95
N GLY A 11 -5.10 -8.79 34.44
CA GLY A 11 -5.54 -7.55 33.78
C GLY A 11 -4.41 -6.55 33.55
N TYR A 12 -3.57 -6.31 34.56
CA TYR A 12 -2.41 -5.42 34.43
C TYR A 12 -1.36 -5.95 33.44
N CYS A 13 -1.09 -7.26 33.45
CA CYS A 13 -0.21 -7.87 32.46
C CYS A 13 -0.75 -7.69 31.03
N PHE A 14 -2.05 -7.89 30.81
CA PHE A 14 -2.67 -7.64 29.51
C PHE A 14 -2.58 -6.18 29.09
N ALA A 15 -2.88 -5.24 29.99
CA ALA A 15 -2.79 -3.81 29.71
C ALA A 15 -1.37 -3.37 29.37
N PHE A 16 -0.38 -3.88 30.11
CA PHE A 16 1.04 -3.61 29.86
C PHE A 16 1.49 -4.16 28.51
N LEU A 17 1.19 -5.43 28.21
CA LEU A 17 1.53 -6.04 26.91
C LEU A 17 0.84 -5.31 25.76
N PHE A 18 -0.44 -4.94 25.92
CA PHE A 18 -1.18 -4.19 24.92
C PHE A 18 -0.56 -2.81 24.67
N SER A 19 -0.21 -2.08 25.73
CA SER A 19 0.47 -0.78 25.65
C SER A 19 1.85 -0.89 24.99
N ALA A 20 2.63 -1.91 25.34
CA ALA A 20 3.93 -2.17 24.74
C ALA A 20 3.80 -2.45 23.23
N VAL A 21 2.84 -3.30 22.84
CA VAL A 21 2.55 -3.58 21.42
C VAL A 21 2.14 -2.30 20.69
N LEU A 22 1.20 -1.51 21.24
CA LEU A 22 0.79 -0.24 20.62
C LEU A 22 1.97 0.72 20.45
N SER A 23 2.84 0.81 21.45
CA SER A 23 4.01 1.68 21.43
C SER A 23 5.01 1.27 20.36
N VAL A 24 5.28 -0.03 20.21
CA VAL A 24 6.17 -0.55 19.16
C VAL A 24 5.60 -0.27 17.77
N PHE A 25 4.30 -0.51 17.56
CA PHE A 25 3.65 -0.22 16.28
C PHE A 25 3.62 1.28 15.97
N GLY A 26 3.25 2.12 16.95
CA GLY A 26 3.20 3.57 16.80
C GLY A 26 4.58 4.15 16.49
N THR A 27 5.61 3.74 17.24
CA THR A 27 6.99 4.19 17.01
C THR A 27 7.49 3.73 15.63
N GLY A 28 7.20 2.50 15.23
CA GLY A 28 7.56 1.98 13.91
C GLY A 28 6.93 2.76 12.77
N LEU A 29 5.62 3.06 12.87
CA LEU A 29 4.91 3.89 11.88
C LEU A 29 5.48 5.31 11.82
N LEU A 30 5.71 5.95 12.98
CA LEU A 30 6.26 7.30 13.05
C LEU A 30 7.67 7.38 12.44
N ALA A 31 8.54 6.42 12.76
CA ALA A 31 9.88 6.36 12.18
C ALA A 31 9.85 6.18 10.66
N ALA A 32 8.92 5.37 10.14
CA ALA A 32 8.74 5.20 8.70
C ALA A 32 8.24 6.49 8.03
N MET A 33 7.27 7.19 8.64
CA MET A 33 6.78 8.48 8.16
C MET A 33 7.88 9.55 8.15
N ILE A 34 8.69 9.65 9.21
CA ILE A 34 9.82 10.58 9.27
C ILE A 34 10.85 10.25 8.19
N ARG A 35 11.16 8.96 7.99
CA ARG A 35 12.07 8.52 6.92
C ARG A 35 11.52 8.85 5.53
N ASP A 36 10.21 8.73 5.33
CA ASP A 36 9.56 9.07 4.06
C ASP A 36 9.56 10.58 3.84
N ALA A 37 9.25 11.37 4.87
CA ALA A 37 9.27 12.83 4.82
C ALA A 37 10.67 13.42 4.61
N SER A 38 11.72 12.75 5.12
CA SER A 38 13.11 13.17 4.95
C SER A 38 13.75 12.67 3.65
N SER A 39 13.12 11.76 2.93
CA SER A 39 13.63 11.19 1.69
C SER A 39 13.18 12.03 0.50
N SER A 40 14.12 12.53 -0.31
CA SER A 40 13.81 13.18 -1.60
C SER A 40 13.33 12.20 -2.68
N GLN A 41 13.30 10.90 -2.39
CA GLN A 41 12.97 9.89 -3.37
C GLN A 41 11.45 9.61 -3.40
N PRO A 42 10.80 9.61 -4.58
CA PRO A 42 9.36 9.43 -4.70
C PRO A 42 8.93 8.03 -4.25
N LEU A 43 7.80 7.94 -3.54
CA LEU A 43 7.23 6.65 -3.10
C LEU A 43 6.66 5.84 -4.26
N LEU A 44 6.08 6.53 -5.24
CA LEU A 44 5.49 5.96 -6.44
C LEU A 44 6.19 6.55 -7.66
N VAL A 45 6.80 5.69 -8.47
CA VAL A 45 7.39 6.06 -9.75
C VAL A 45 6.53 5.47 -10.85
N LEU A 46 6.01 6.34 -11.71
CA LEU A 46 5.33 5.99 -12.95
C LEU A 46 6.21 6.46 -14.09
N SER A 47 6.74 5.52 -14.87
CA SER A 47 7.51 5.81 -16.08
C SER A 47 6.88 5.13 -17.28
N ARG A 48 7.41 5.35 -18.49
CA ARG A 48 6.91 4.64 -19.69
C ARG A 48 7.23 3.15 -19.65
N GLU A 49 8.31 2.79 -18.96
CA GLU A 49 8.80 1.43 -18.88
C GLU A 49 8.02 0.61 -17.84
N GLY A 50 7.56 1.25 -16.75
CA GLY A 50 6.84 0.54 -15.71
C GLY A 50 6.42 1.36 -14.49
N LEU A 51 6.04 0.61 -13.47
CA LEU A 51 5.58 1.06 -12.17
C LEU A 51 6.55 0.61 -11.09
N GLN A 52 6.90 1.50 -10.17
CA GLN A 52 7.54 1.11 -8.92
C GLN A 52 6.82 1.78 -7.75
N ASP A 53 6.26 0.98 -6.86
CA ASP A 53 5.78 1.42 -5.55
C ASP A 53 6.80 1.00 -4.49
N ARG A 54 7.64 1.92 -4.04
CA ARG A 54 8.74 1.64 -3.09
C ARG A 54 8.29 1.18 -1.71
N ARG A 55 6.99 1.24 -1.43
CA ARG A 55 6.44 0.69 -0.19
C ARG A 55 6.37 -0.83 -0.25
N GLN A 56 6.29 -1.43 -1.44
CA GLN A 56 6.03 -2.87 -1.59
C GLN A 56 6.73 -3.55 -2.78
N LEU A 57 7.12 -2.81 -3.82
CA LEU A 57 7.83 -3.29 -5.00
C LEU A 57 9.30 -2.85 -4.92
N PRO A 58 10.26 -3.80 -4.76
CA PRO A 58 11.67 -3.44 -4.70
C PRO A 58 12.24 -3.00 -6.05
N SER A 59 11.62 -3.39 -7.16
CA SER A 59 12.04 -3.08 -8.53
C SER A 59 10.89 -2.56 -9.37
N ILE A 60 11.22 -1.91 -10.50
CA ILE A 60 10.24 -1.51 -11.51
C ILE A 60 9.59 -2.77 -12.08
N VAL A 61 8.25 -2.75 -12.13
CA VAL A 61 7.43 -3.77 -12.80
C VAL A 61 7.00 -3.20 -14.14
N PRO A 62 7.29 -3.87 -15.26
CA PRO A 62 6.96 -3.35 -16.57
C PRO A 62 5.45 -3.37 -16.82
N TRP A 63 4.93 -2.37 -17.53
CA TRP A 63 3.49 -2.25 -17.81
C TRP A 63 2.94 -3.42 -18.62
N ASN A 64 3.77 -4.00 -19.49
CA ASN A 64 3.41 -5.19 -20.27
C ASN A 64 3.14 -6.44 -19.39
N ASN A 65 3.57 -6.44 -18.13
CA ASN A 65 3.25 -7.50 -17.17
C ASN A 65 1.93 -7.24 -16.43
N VAL A 66 1.34 -6.05 -16.55
CA VAL A 66 0.04 -5.75 -15.95
C VAL A 66 -1.06 -6.31 -16.87
N GLU A 67 -1.83 -7.26 -16.36
CA GLU A 67 -2.98 -7.83 -17.07
C GLU A 67 -4.18 -6.90 -16.98
N SER A 68 -4.47 -6.37 -15.79
CA SER A 68 -5.58 -5.45 -15.60
C SER A 68 -5.40 -4.50 -14.44
N ILE A 69 -6.11 -3.38 -14.51
CA ILE A 69 -6.20 -2.36 -13.48
C ILE A 69 -7.65 -2.11 -13.11
N ARG A 70 -7.91 -1.94 -11.81
CA ARG A 70 -9.15 -1.41 -11.27
C ARG A 70 -8.80 -0.26 -10.34
N VAL A 71 -9.36 0.92 -10.56
CA VAL A 71 -9.21 2.04 -9.62
C VAL A 71 -10.51 2.18 -8.85
N SER A 72 -10.40 2.12 -7.52
CA SER A 72 -11.50 2.37 -6.59
C SER A 72 -11.15 3.59 -5.75
N SER A 73 -12.11 4.49 -5.61
CA SER A 73 -12.02 5.63 -4.71
C SER A 73 -13.23 5.55 -3.79
N ASP A 74 -12.98 5.63 -2.49
CA ASP A 74 -14.01 5.79 -1.46
C ASP A 74 -13.73 7.04 -0.63
N SER A 75 -14.56 7.33 0.38
CA SER A 75 -14.42 8.52 1.22
C SER A 75 -13.12 8.57 2.02
N ASN A 76 -12.40 7.45 2.13
CA ASN A 76 -11.23 7.30 2.99
C ASN A 76 -9.94 7.16 2.19
N ALA A 77 -9.97 6.51 1.02
CA ALA A 77 -8.81 6.28 0.19
C ALA A 77 -9.13 5.96 -1.27
N THR A 78 -8.17 6.31 -2.12
CA THR A 78 -8.08 5.91 -3.52
C THR A 78 -6.99 4.85 -3.68
N LEU A 79 -7.40 3.72 -4.26
CA LEU A 79 -6.59 2.52 -4.45
C LEU A 79 -6.60 2.09 -5.92
N ALA A 80 -5.42 1.77 -6.45
CA ALA A 80 -5.26 1.05 -7.71
C ALA A 80 -4.98 -0.43 -7.43
N TYR A 81 -5.89 -1.29 -7.87
CA TYR A 81 -5.76 -2.74 -7.83
C TYR A 81 -5.18 -3.21 -9.15
N LEU A 82 -4.02 -3.86 -9.10
CA LEU A 82 -3.32 -4.36 -10.28
C LEU A 82 -3.28 -5.88 -10.23
N THR A 83 -3.66 -6.50 -11.35
CA THR A 83 -3.47 -7.92 -11.60
C THR A 83 -2.37 -8.08 -12.64
N PHE A 84 -1.42 -8.97 -12.37
CA PHE A 84 -0.26 -9.21 -13.22
C PHE A 84 -0.37 -10.53 -13.98
N ARG A 85 0.15 -10.54 -15.21
CA ARG A 85 0.28 -11.72 -16.07
C ARG A 85 1.25 -12.73 -15.46
N GLN A 86 2.36 -12.25 -14.90
CA GLN A 86 3.31 -13.03 -14.13
C GLN A 86 3.41 -12.50 -12.69
N PRO A 87 3.47 -13.38 -11.67
CA PRO A 87 3.62 -12.96 -10.28
C PRO A 87 4.85 -12.07 -10.09
N VAL A 88 4.68 -10.97 -9.35
CA VAL A 88 5.78 -10.04 -9.02
C VAL A 88 6.19 -10.21 -7.57
N TYR A 89 7.48 -10.07 -7.27
CA TYR A 89 7.96 -10.14 -5.90
C TYR A 89 7.58 -8.87 -5.14
N VAL A 90 6.90 -9.05 -3.99
CA VAL A 90 6.49 -7.98 -3.10
C VAL A 90 7.28 -8.08 -1.81
N SER A 91 7.96 -7.00 -1.44
CA SER A 91 8.69 -6.88 -0.18
C SER A 91 7.73 -6.60 0.98
N ARG A 92 8.01 -7.16 2.16
CA ARG A 92 7.29 -6.83 3.39
C ARG A 92 7.65 -5.43 3.87
N ASN A 93 6.63 -4.63 4.16
CA ASN A 93 6.81 -3.31 4.78
C ASN A 93 5.67 -3.01 5.77
N ARG A 94 5.80 -3.57 6.99
CA ARG A 94 4.73 -3.56 8.01
C ARG A 94 4.48 -2.19 8.64
N PHE A 95 5.43 -1.26 8.49
CA PHE A 95 5.37 0.06 9.11
C PHE A 95 5.17 1.19 8.08
N ARG A 96 4.95 0.86 6.81
CA ARG A 96 4.61 1.85 5.78
C ARG A 96 3.16 1.73 5.35
N PHE A 97 2.46 2.84 5.39
CA PHE A 97 1.06 2.92 4.96
C PHE A 97 0.95 2.60 3.46
N GLY A 98 0.05 1.70 3.08
CA GLY A 98 -0.03 1.18 1.70
C GLY A 98 1.01 0.10 1.33
N GLY A 99 1.87 -0.30 2.26
CA GLY A 99 2.81 -1.40 2.10
C GLY A 99 2.19 -2.79 2.30
N SER A 100 2.95 -3.84 1.95
CA SER A 100 2.50 -5.23 2.13
C SER A 100 2.92 -5.80 3.48
N PHE A 101 1.99 -6.40 4.22
CA PHE A 101 2.30 -7.11 5.49
C PHE A 101 3.04 -8.43 5.29
N LYS A 102 2.90 -9.05 4.11
CA LYS A 102 3.52 -10.35 3.76
C LYS A 102 4.39 -10.18 2.53
N GLU A 103 5.60 -10.71 2.59
CA GLU A 103 6.47 -10.82 1.43
C GLU A 103 6.09 -12.01 0.54
N GLY A 104 6.59 -12.02 -0.69
CA GLY A 104 6.46 -13.13 -1.63
C GLY A 104 5.95 -12.71 -3.00
N PHE A 105 5.85 -13.69 -3.90
CA PHE A 105 5.32 -13.48 -5.25
C PHE A 105 3.80 -13.33 -5.21
N LYS A 106 3.30 -12.25 -5.82
CA LYS A 106 1.88 -11.93 -5.87
C LYS A 106 1.45 -11.62 -7.30
N SER A 107 0.36 -12.25 -7.72
CA SER A 107 -0.32 -11.91 -8.98
C SER A 107 -1.23 -10.70 -8.85
N ASN A 108 -1.50 -10.24 -7.62
CA ASN A 108 -2.35 -9.09 -7.36
C ASN A 108 -1.72 -8.18 -6.30
N ILE A 109 -1.68 -6.88 -6.56
CA ILE A 109 -1.25 -5.87 -5.58
C ILE A 109 -2.24 -4.72 -5.49
N ARG A 110 -2.16 -3.99 -4.39
CA ARG A 110 -2.94 -2.77 -4.14
C ARG A 110 -1.95 -1.63 -3.96
N VAL A 111 -2.05 -0.63 -4.80
CA VAL A 111 -1.24 0.59 -4.74
C VAL A 111 -2.10 1.68 -4.14
N LEU A 112 -1.67 2.24 -3.02
CA LEU A 112 -2.36 3.35 -2.38
C LEU A 112 -1.98 4.67 -3.05
N LEU A 113 -2.96 5.37 -3.62
CA LEU A 113 -2.76 6.64 -4.33
C LEU A 113 -3.02 7.84 -3.42
N SER A 114 -3.92 7.70 -2.45
CA SER A 114 -4.07 8.71 -1.40
C SER A 114 -2.79 8.87 -0.62
N THR A 115 -2.59 10.04 0.00
CA THR A 115 -1.39 10.44 0.74
C THR A 115 -0.15 10.71 -0.12
N LEU A 116 -0.28 10.69 -1.46
CA LEU A 116 0.72 11.24 -2.35
C LEU A 116 0.57 12.77 -2.46
N ASP A 117 1.66 13.44 -2.82
CA ASP A 117 1.74 14.89 -3.02
C ASP A 117 0.99 15.37 -4.28
N GLN A 118 0.65 14.44 -5.17
CA GLN A 118 -0.05 14.69 -6.43
C GLN A 118 -1.53 14.27 -6.35
N ASP A 119 -2.34 14.82 -7.26
CA ASP A 119 -3.75 14.49 -7.40
C ASP A 119 -3.94 12.97 -7.69
N GLU A 120 -4.59 12.28 -6.75
CA GLU A 120 -4.83 10.84 -6.79
C GLU A 120 -5.70 10.40 -7.98
N LEU A 121 -6.65 11.22 -8.42
CA LEU A 121 -7.48 10.95 -9.60
C LEU A 121 -6.64 11.08 -10.87
N LYS A 122 -5.76 12.09 -10.93
CA LYS A 122 -4.82 12.26 -12.05
C LYS A 122 -3.86 11.08 -12.14
N ILE A 123 -3.29 10.64 -11.01
CA ILE A 123 -2.42 9.46 -10.94
C ILE A 123 -3.19 8.22 -11.40
N GLY A 124 -4.42 8.02 -10.91
CA GLY A 124 -5.27 6.91 -11.33
C GLY A 124 -5.51 6.88 -12.84
N LYS A 125 -5.84 8.03 -13.44
CA LYS A 125 -6.02 8.15 -14.91
C LYS A 125 -4.72 7.83 -15.68
N VAL A 126 -3.57 8.33 -15.22
CA VAL A 126 -2.26 8.03 -15.84
C VAL A 126 -1.96 6.54 -15.78
N MET A 127 -2.18 5.89 -14.63
CA MET A 127 -1.98 4.44 -14.50
C MET A 127 -2.91 3.66 -15.43
N VAL A 128 -4.18 4.06 -15.54
CA VAL A 128 -5.13 3.43 -16.47
C VAL A 128 -4.64 3.55 -17.90
N ALA A 129 -4.26 4.76 -18.33
CA ALA A 129 -3.74 5.00 -19.68
C ALA A 129 -2.52 4.11 -19.98
N LEU A 130 -1.52 4.11 -19.10
CA LEU A 130 -0.29 3.31 -19.28
C LEU A 130 -0.58 1.80 -19.35
N VAL A 131 -1.51 1.29 -18.53
CA VAL A 131 -1.91 -0.12 -18.58
C VAL A 131 -2.61 -0.43 -19.89
N THR A 132 -3.53 0.42 -20.36
CA THR A 132 -4.26 0.18 -21.61
C THR A 132 -3.36 0.29 -22.84
N GLU A 133 -2.43 1.26 -22.87
CA GLU A 133 -1.44 1.42 -23.95
C GLU A 133 -0.53 0.19 -24.08
N ASN A 134 -0.28 -0.52 -22.98
CA ASN A 134 0.55 -1.73 -22.95
C ASN A 134 -0.27 -3.04 -23.05
N GLY A 135 -1.53 -2.96 -23.47
CA GLY A 135 -2.40 -4.12 -23.74
C GLY A 135 -3.02 -4.76 -22.49
N GLY A 136 -3.01 -4.06 -21.36
CA GLY A 136 -3.77 -4.43 -20.16
C GLY A 136 -5.23 -3.95 -20.24
N LYS A 137 -6.08 -4.49 -19.37
CA LYS A 137 -7.53 -4.21 -19.37
C LYS A 137 -7.93 -3.32 -18.19
N LEU A 138 -8.86 -2.40 -18.41
CA LEU A 138 -9.55 -1.71 -17.33
C LEU A 138 -10.70 -2.59 -16.81
N ARG A 139 -10.71 -2.93 -15.51
CA ARG A 139 -11.79 -3.68 -14.86
C ARG A 139 -12.55 -2.75 -13.91
N GLY A 140 -13.76 -2.32 -14.30
CA GLY A 140 -14.69 -1.56 -13.45
C GLY A 140 -14.07 -0.34 -12.78
N SER A 141 -14.12 0.82 -13.44
CA SER A 141 -13.64 2.08 -12.85
C SER A 141 -14.73 2.78 -12.03
N ALA A 142 -14.40 3.19 -10.80
CA ALA A 142 -15.19 4.20 -10.08
C ALA A 142 -14.77 5.64 -10.43
N LEU A 143 -13.74 5.81 -11.29
CA LEU A 143 -13.32 7.12 -11.75
C LEU A 143 -14.39 7.69 -12.70
N PRO A 144 -14.84 8.95 -12.51
CA PRO A 144 -15.71 9.60 -13.49
C PRO A 144 -14.95 9.69 -14.82
N TYR A 145 -15.48 8.96 -15.81
CA TYR A 145 -15.07 9.10 -17.21
C TYR A 145 -15.38 10.55 -17.61
N SER A 146 -14.36 11.35 -17.89
CA SER A 146 -14.54 12.59 -18.64
C SER A 146 -13.80 12.38 -19.95
N PRO A 147 -14.50 12.37 -21.10
CA PRO A 147 -13.90 12.28 -22.42
C PRO A 147 -12.98 13.49 -22.70
#